data_AF-A0ABD3NHZ3-F1
#
_entry.id   AF-A0ABD3NHZ3-F1
#
_cell.length_a   1.000
_cell.length_b   1.000
_cell.length_c   1.000
_cell.angle_alpha   90.00
_cell.angle_beta   90.00
_cell.angle_gamma   90.00
#
_symmetry.space_group_name_H-M   'P 1'
#
loop_
_entity.id
_entity.type
_entity.pdbx_description
1 polymer ?
#
loop_
_entity_poly.entity_id
_entity_poly.type
_entity_poly.pdbx_seq_one_letter_code
_entity_poly.pdbx_strand_id
1 'polypeptide(L)'
;MAKRNPTSISKTAIDSQHAKLSAIDAGWLHSDANDPTSHPLHVYTNLLQQLHHGPKRRQSPLVNAGYAARMAVMTYTLERWVDHVASAFVTDQRGDIQRINVVMVGCGMDALGIWSKHLLYHSLSKRINDSGDRSDCLSLRLYEVDCFENCVLKKESLLRSGLLTADSTENVTDDERDASESQEQHYYLHVKGHIGGNDYTLVSLDLRVVQGERSILSQGMSCVGLDASQPTIVLSELVLAYLGQKGANATMSSISDIIHENKLSMFACLEPMFPTDDTPLIDRVISLQEAYARDYSQQFLGKLHNGNSDQYPQSLWLHPLCSNLQTLQQRLDSCGLMEWKCTTLRECTADIARILRGKVTDLSSSSADIIGPKFLCAKEPFDEHAALTLNLGCYCVVCSFHPSLSQVDSCGMIESICPWYKQSTNERERVMIKLLTTATEDTQVNDLYGKLYMHLYNEYPAIRKIVKSALKSDLLVSNDSLESSIRDRFINDGGDFWVALASVRSQMTAEQTDPAVVGSIGIKRRSRKGMATNDAMNNSQSNEYEICRFAVNESYRGCGVGSQLLRAAEGFVASSAFNGSSELYAVTPSCLLAANSLYESFGYSLDSSACFMAGLLRMNVYHKTVSA
;
A
#
# COMPACT_ATOMS: atom_id res chain seq x y z
N MET A 1 -10.85 43.74 13.00
CA MET A 1 -11.30 42.37 13.35
C MET A 1 -10.53 41.89 14.56
N ALA A 2 -11.21 41.47 15.63
CA ALA A 2 -10.55 40.84 16.78
C ALA A 2 -9.90 39.52 16.35
N LYS A 3 -8.65 39.25 16.76
CA LYS A 3 -7.97 37.98 16.51
C LYS A 3 -8.76 36.85 17.17
N ARG A 4 -9.60 36.13 16.42
CA ARG A 4 -10.16 34.87 16.88
C ARG A 4 -9.01 33.87 17.01
N ASN A 5 -8.93 33.20 18.15
CA ASN A 5 -7.97 32.11 18.32
C ASN A 5 -8.33 30.99 17.33
N PRO A 6 -7.34 30.42 16.62
CA PRO A 6 -7.60 29.31 15.69
C PRO A 6 -8.23 28.14 16.44
N THR A 7 -9.21 27.50 15.80
CA THR A 7 -9.87 26.30 16.34
C THR A 7 -8.86 25.17 16.56
N SER A 8 -9.19 24.18 17.39
CA SER A 8 -8.33 22.99 17.58
C SER A 8 -8.01 22.28 16.25
N ILE A 9 -8.95 22.26 15.30
CA ILE A 9 -8.77 21.66 13.98
C ILE A 9 -7.80 22.49 13.14
N SER A 10 -7.94 23.83 13.12
CA SER A 10 -7.01 24.71 12.38
C SER A 10 -5.56 24.59 12.86
N LYS A 11 -5.34 24.29 14.16
CA LYS A 11 -3.98 24.02 14.69
C LYS A 11 -3.33 22.77 14.08
N THR A 12 -4.13 21.78 13.67
CA THR A 12 -3.59 20.55 13.06
C THR A 12 -2.89 20.83 11.73
N ALA A 13 -3.30 21.87 10.99
CA ALA A 13 -2.63 22.30 9.76
C ALA A 13 -1.19 22.77 10.02
N ILE A 14 -0.99 23.54 11.10
CA ILE A 14 0.33 24.03 11.51
C ILE A 14 1.19 22.87 12.04
N ASP A 15 0.62 22.01 12.89
CA ASP A 15 1.34 20.82 13.41
C ASP A 15 1.78 19.88 12.28
N SER A 16 0.91 19.66 11.30
CA SER A 16 1.21 18.88 10.11
C SER A 16 2.36 19.50 9.31
N GLN A 17 2.34 20.82 9.08
CA GLN A 17 3.43 21.52 8.40
C GLN A 17 4.76 21.37 9.15
N HIS A 18 4.76 21.55 10.47
CA HIS A 18 5.97 21.38 11.29
C HIS A 18 6.52 19.96 11.20
N ALA A 19 5.67 18.94 11.23
CA ALA A 19 6.11 17.55 11.14
C ALA A 19 6.68 17.20 9.76
N LYS A 20 6.08 17.72 8.67
CA LYS A 20 6.63 17.60 7.31
C LYS A 20 8.01 18.22 7.20
N LEU A 21 8.20 19.44 7.72
CA LEU A 21 9.50 20.12 7.73
C LEU A 21 10.54 19.40 8.60
N SER A 22 10.13 18.89 9.76
CA SER A 22 11.02 18.09 10.61
C SER A 22 11.50 16.82 9.89
N ALA A 23 10.63 16.14 9.15
CA ALA A 23 11.00 14.97 8.36
C ALA A 23 11.97 15.30 7.22
N ILE A 24 11.79 16.46 6.55
CA ILE A 24 12.70 16.97 5.53
C ILE A 24 14.07 17.28 6.14
N ASP A 25 14.10 18.02 7.24
CA ASP A 25 15.35 18.40 7.92
C ASP A 25 16.10 17.16 8.47
N ALA A 26 15.39 16.09 8.84
CA ALA A 26 15.95 14.80 9.22
C ALA A 26 16.46 13.96 8.03
N GLY A 27 16.26 14.43 6.80
CA GLY A 27 16.84 13.85 5.58
C GLY A 27 16.04 12.71 4.95
N TRP A 28 14.80 12.46 5.36
CA TRP A 28 14.02 11.33 4.86
C TRP A 28 13.65 11.43 3.37
N LEU A 29 13.48 12.65 2.85
CA LEU A 29 13.15 12.93 1.44
C LEU A 29 14.36 13.43 0.64
N HIS A 30 15.58 13.20 1.12
CA HIS A 30 16.78 13.66 0.43
C HIS A 30 17.05 12.83 -0.83
N SER A 31 17.34 13.51 -1.94
CA SER A 31 17.85 12.90 -3.17
C SER A 31 19.38 12.95 -3.16
N ASP A 32 20.01 11.85 -3.58
CA ASP A 32 21.48 11.81 -3.80
C ASP A 32 21.89 12.39 -5.16
N ALA A 33 20.95 12.97 -5.92
CA ALA A 33 21.23 13.54 -7.23
C ALA A 33 22.32 14.63 -7.17
N ASN A 34 23.29 14.54 -8.08
CA ASN A 34 24.38 15.52 -8.22
C ASN A 34 23.87 16.94 -8.48
N ASP A 35 22.66 17.05 -9.06
CA ASP A 35 21.91 18.30 -9.13
C ASP A 35 20.60 18.16 -8.31
N PRO A 36 20.61 18.54 -7.03
CA PRO A 36 19.42 18.46 -6.18
C PRO A 36 18.29 19.36 -6.68
N THR A 37 18.56 20.34 -7.55
CA THR A 37 17.53 21.27 -8.04
C THR A 37 16.68 20.70 -9.17
N SER A 38 17.13 19.60 -9.79
CA SER A 38 16.45 19.00 -10.94
C SER A 38 15.24 18.14 -10.57
N HIS A 39 15.27 17.46 -9.42
CA HIS A 39 14.20 16.52 -9.08
C HIS A 39 12.96 17.25 -8.52
N PRO A 40 11.73 16.97 -9.02
CA PRO A 40 10.51 17.63 -8.56
C PRO A 40 10.31 17.61 -7.05
N LEU A 41 10.64 16.51 -6.38
CA LEU A 41 10.53 16.39 -4.91
C LEU A 41 11.33 17.46 -4.15
N HIS A 42 12.48 17.91 -4.65
CA HIS A 42 13.25 18.97 -4.00
C HIS A 42 12.52 20.31 -4.08
N VAL A 43 11.87 20.60 -5.21
CA VAL A 43 11.01 21.77 -5.38
C VAL A 43 9.87 21.75 -4.37
N TYR A 44 9.23 20.58 -4.15
CA TYR A 44 8.21 20.43 -3.10
C TYR A 44 8.76 20.79 -1.72
N THR A 45 9.93 20.27 -1.34
CA THR A 45 10.54 20.57 -0.04
C THR A 45 10.89 22.05 0.13
N ASN A 46 11.35 22.71 -0.93
CA ASN A 46 11.64 24.14 -0.91
C ASN A 46 10.38 24.98 -0.76
N LEU A 47 9.30 24.62 -1.45
CA LEU A 47 8.01 25.31 -1.32
C LEU A 47 7.46 25.20 0.10
N LEU A 48 7.54 24.02 0.73
CA LEU A 48 7.15 23.85 2.14
C LEU A 48 7.98 24.76 3.06
N GLN A 49 9.28 24.87 2.84
CA GLN A 49 10.15 25.75 3.62
C GLN A 49 9.82 27.23 3.41
N GLN A 50 9.48 27.64 2.19
CA GLN A 50 9.09 29.02 1.86
C GLN A 50 7.76 29.43 2.51
N LEU A 51 6.80 28.51 2.60
CA LEU A 51 5.52 28.77 3.27
C LEU A 51 5.63 28.80 4.79
N HIS A 52 6.69 28.21 5.35
CA HIS A 52 6.84 28.11 6.78
C HIS A 52 7.28 29.42 7.42
N HIS A 53 6.59 29.80 8.48
CA HIS A 53 6.94 30.96 9.29
C HIS A 53 6.97 30.59 10.76
N GLY A 54 8.10 30.87 11.39
CA GLY A 54 8.31 30.64 12.81
C GLY A 54 9.44 29.65 13.11
N PRO A 55 9.62 29.34 14.40
CA PRO A 55 10.65 28.40 14.82
C PRO A 55 10.28 26.98 14.38
N LYS A 56 11.23 26.30 13.74
CA LYS A 56 11.08 24.88 13.44
C LYS A 56 11.16 24.06 14.73
N ARG A 57 10.22 23.14 14.91
CA ARG A 57 10.21 22.19 16.02
C ARG A 57 10.61 20.81 15.50
N ARG A 58 11.63 20.21 16.12
CA ARG A 58 11.99 18.82 15.87
C ARG A 58 10.91 17.88 16.40
N GLN A 59 10.61 16.85 15.62
CA GLN A 59 9.78 15.72 16.01
C GLN A 59 10.65 14.50 16.33
N SER A 60 10.03 13.46 16.91
CA SER A 60 10.73 12.18 17.10
C SER A 60 11.00 11.49 15.76
N PRO A 61 12.02 10.60 15.69
CA PRO A 61 12.31 9.85 14.47
C PRO A 61 11.11 9.05 13.93
N LEU A 62 10.31 8.41 14.79
CA LEU A 62 9.08 7.73 14.38
C LEU A 62 8.06 8.66 13.70
N VAL A 63 7.88 9.88 14.21
CA VAL A 63 6.98 10.88 13.61
C VAL A 63 7.54 11.35 12.27
N ASN A 64 8.85 11.64 12.20
CA ASN A 64 9.51 12.03 10.95
C ASN A 64 9.34 10.96 9.87
N ALA A 65 9.60 9.70 10.21
CA ALA A 65 9.43 8.56 9.32
C ALA A 65 7.98 8.41 8.81
N GLY A 66 7.00 8.56 9.72
CA GLY A 66 5.58 8.52 9.38
C GLY A 66 5.17 9.63 8.41
N TYR A 67 5.63 10.87 8.64
CA TYR A 67 5.35 11.99 7.74
C TYR A 67 6.09 11.88 6.41
N ALA A 68 7.31 11.34 6.40
CA ALA A 68 8.04 11.06 5.16
C ALA A 68 7.29 10.05 4.27
N ALA A 69 6.76 8.98 4.87
CA ALA A 69 5.91 8.02 4.18
C ALA A 69 4.66 8.68 3.58
N ARG A 70 3.93 9.50 4.35
CA ARG A 70 2.77 10.25 3.87
C ARG A 70 3.09 11.14 2.69
N MET A 71 4.13 11.97 2.82
CA MET A 71 4.57 12.86 1.75
C MET A 71 4.94 12.08 0.50
N ALA A 72 5.76 11.03 0.63
CA ALA A 72 6.20 10.19 -0.48
C ALA A 72 5.00 9.62 -1.28
N VAL A 73 3.99 9.12 -0.58
CA VAL A 73 2.78 8.58 -1.21
C VAL A 73 2.00 9.68 -1.95
N MET A 74 1.66 10.77 -1.28
CA MET A 74 0.85 11.82 -1.88
C MET A 74 1.56 12.50 -3.05
N THR A 75 2.88 12.72 -2.93
CA THR A 75 3.69 13.27 -4.03
C THR A 75 3.76 12.31 -5.21
N TYR A 76 3.98 11.02 -4.95
CA TYR A 76 4.04 10.00 -6.01
C TYR A 76 2.71 9.89 -6.76
N THR A 77 1.59 9.82 -6.05
CA THR A 77 0.25 9.70 -6.66
C THR A 77 -0.04 10.89 -7.58
N LEU A 78 0.23 12.11 -7.12
CA LEU A 78 0.03 13.31 -7.92
C LEU A 78 0.97 13.36 -9.13
N GLU A 79 2.27 13.08 -8.95
CA GLU A 79 3.26 13.03 -10.03
C GLU A 79 2.84 12.05 -11.13
N ARG A 80 2.47 10.82 -10.76
CA ARG A 80 2.05 9.80 -11.73
C ARG A 80 0.77 10.14 -12.46
N TRP A 81 -0.18 10.77 -11.78
CA TRP A 81 -1.40 11.23 -12.43
C TRP A 81 -1.11 12.37 -13.43
N VAL A 82 -0.33 13.38 -13.02
CA VAL A 82 0.06 14.50 -13.91
C VAL A 82 0.83 13.97 -15.12
N ASP A 83 1.80 13.08 -14.91
CA ASP A 83 2.56 12.43 -15.98
C ASP A 83 1.65 11.70 -16.97
N HIS A 84 0.64 10.99 -16.47
CA HIS A 84 -0.30 10.24 -17.28
C HIS A 84 -1.18 11.17 -18.12
N VAL A 85 -1.77 12.20 -17.50
CA VAL A 85 -2.62 13.16 -18.23
C VAL A 85 -1.81 13.97 -19.23
N ALA A 86 -0.58 14.38 -18.89
CA ALA A 86 0.32 15.02 -19.84
C ALA A 86 0.66 14.09 -21.02
N SER A 87 0.82 12.79 -20.77
CA SER A 87 0.99 11.80 -21.85
C SER A 87 -0.24 11.74 -22.74
N ALA A 88 -1.44 11.64 -22.15
CA ALA A 88 -2.69 11.57 -22.87
C ALA A 88 -2.92 12.81 -23.73
N PHE A 89 -2.60 13.99 -23.20
CA PHE A 89 -2.65 15.26 -23.92
C PHE A 89 -1.75 15.28 -25.17
N VAL A 90 -0.49 14.84 -25.05
CA VAL A 90 0.42 14.79 -26.21
C VAL A 90 -0.11 13.87 -27.30
N THR A 91 -0.79 12.78 -26.92
CA THR A 91 -1.41 11.83 -27.87
C THR A 91 -2.80 12.25 -28.36
N ASP A 92 -3.43 13.23 -27.71
CA ASP A 92 -4.78 13.66 -28.03
C ASP A 92 -4.78 14.55 -29.29
N GLN A 93 -5.19 13.95 -30.40
CA GLN A 93 -5.29 14.66 -31.68
C GLN A 93 -6.51 15.58 -31.74
N ARG A 94 -7.51 15.40 -30.87
CA ARG A 94 -8.77 16.15 -30.89
C ARG A 94 -8.67 17.49 -30.14
N GLY A 95 -7.72 17.61 -29.22
CA GLY A 95 -7.58 18.80 -28.38
C GLY A 95 -8.71 18.93 -27.35
N ASP A 96 -9.26 17.79 -26.91
CA ASP A 96 -10.33 17.72 -25.92
C ASP A 96 -9.78 18.11 -24.53
N ILE A 97 -8.50 17.84 -24.29
CA ILE A 97 -7.79 18.25 -23.07
C ILE A 97 -7.10 19.58 -23.32
N GLN A 98 -7.55 20.63 -22.65
CA GLN A 98 -6.89 21.96 -22.71
C GLN A 98 -6.31 22.36 -21.35
N ARG A 99 -6.82 21.74 -20.29
CA ARG A 99 -6.45 22.06 -18.92
C ARG A 99 -6.60 20.86 -18.01
N ILE A 100 -5.86 20.88 -16.91
CA ILE A 100 -6.02 19.95 -15.81
C ILE A 100 -6.40 20.71 -14.54
N ASN A 101 -7.27 20.13 -13.73
CA ASN A 101 -7.64 20.70 -12.44
C ASN A 101 -7.01 19.87 -11.31
N VAL A 102 -6.44 20.56 -10.33
CA VAL A 102 -6.00 19.96 -9.05
C VAL A 102 -6.83 20.57 -7.94
N VAL A 103 -7.54 19.74 -7.19
CA VAL A 103 -8.41 20.16 -6.07
C VAL A 103 -7.86 19.59 -4.77
N MET A 104 -7.42 20.46 -3.86
CA MET A 104 -6.95 20.09 -2.53
C MET A 104 -8.06 20.34 -1.51
N VAL A 105 -8.62 19.27 -0.95
CA VAL A 105 -9.64 19.34 0.11
C VAL A 105 -8.95 19.32 1.48
N GLY A 106 -9.19 20.33 2.30
CA GLY A 106 -8.48 20.55 3.57
C GLY A 106 -6.98 20.79 3.35
N CYS A 107 -6.65 21.77 2.51
CA CYS A 107 -5.31 22.00 2.00
C CYS A 107 -4.26 22.40 3.06
N GLY A 108 -4.70 22.83 4.24
CA GLY A 108 -3.89 23.31 5.35
C GLY A 108 -2.82 24.30 4.90
N MET A 109 -1.60 24.06 5.38
CA MET A 109 -0.41 24.83 5.01
C MET A 109 0.50 24.06 4.02
N ASP A 110 -0.05 23.06 3.32
CA ASP A 110 0.70 22.22 2.39
C ASP A 110 1.04 22.96 1.10
N ALA A 111 2.18 22.62 0.50
CA ALA A 111 2.62 23.08 -0.81
C ALA A 111 2.26 22.13 -1.96
N LEU A 112 1.65 20.97 -1.70
CA LEU A 112 1.44 19.91 -2.69
C LEU A 112 0.65 20.40 -3.92
N GLY A 113 -0.40 21.18 -3.68
CA GLY A 113 -1.19 21.81 -4.74
C GLY A 113 -0.33 22.70 -5.63
N ILE A 114 0.47 23.59 -5.04
CA ILE A 114 1.35 24.53 -5.76
C ILE A 114 2.44 23.78 -6.53
N TRP A 115 2.97 22.71 -5.93
CA TRP A 115 3.97 21.85 -6.54
C TRP A 115 3.48 21.14 -7.81
N SER A 116 2.18 20.84 -7.92
CA SER A 116 1.58 20.23 -9.13
C SER A 116 1.89 20.98 -10.43
N LYS A 117 2.10 22.30 -10.34
CA LYS A 117 2.51 23.11 -11.47
C LYS A 117 3.91 22.76 -11.97
N HIS A 118 4.86 22.64 -11.03
CA HIS A 118 6.23 22.28 -11.37
C HIS A 118 6.28 20.88 -11.96
N LEU A 119 5.45 19.96 -11.45
CA LEU A 119 5.24 18.65 -12.05
C LEU A 119 4.77 18.77 -13.50
N LEU A 120 3.70 19.51 -13.78
CA LEU A 120 3.18 19.61 -15.15
C LEU A 120 4.23 20.15 -16.11
N TYR A 121 4.93 21.22 -15.72
CA TYR A 121 6.02 21.78 -16.54
C TYR A 121 7.11 20.73 -16.80
N HIS A 122 7.59 20.05 -15.75
CA HIS A 122 8.60 19.01 -15.86
C HIS A 122 8.15 17.86 -16.80
N SER A 123 6.93 17.35 -16.61
CA SER A 123 6.34 16.28 -17.42
C SER A 123 6.18 16.67 -18.89
N LEU A 124 5.81 17.93 -19.17
CA LEU A 124 5.69 18.45 -20.53
C LEU A 124 7.06 18.66 -21.18
N SER A 125 8.00 19.32 -20.49
CA SER A 125 9.35 19.58 -21.01
C SER A 125 10.06 18.30 -21.41
N LYS A 126 9.88 17.21 -20.64
CA LYS A 126 10.44 15.90 -20.97
C LYS A 126 9.93 15.35 -22.30
N ARG A 127 8.70 15.68 -22.70
CA ARG A 127 8.02 15.12 -23.89
C ARG A 127 8.13 16.03 -25.11
N ILE A 128 8.15 17.34 -24.92
CA ILE A 128 8.16 18.32 -26.02
C ILE A 128 9.51 18.33 -26.74
N ASN A 129 10.61 18.05 -26.02
CA ASN A 129 11.92 17.88 -26.62
C ASN A 129 11.93 16.81 -27.74
N ASP A 130 10.97 15.89 -27.74
CA ASP A 130 10.85 14.84 -28.75
C ASP A 130 9.91 15.20 -29.91
N SER A 131 8.99 16.17 -29.74
CA SER A 131 7.85 16.35 -30.67
C SER A 131 7.75 17.71 -31.37
N GLY A 132 8.47 18.75 -30.91
CA GLY A 132 8.46 20.09 -31.53
C GLY A 132 7.14 20.86 -31.42
N ASP A 133 7.20 22.05 -30.81
CA ASP A 133 6.26 23.18 -31.01
C ASP A 133 4.84 23.15 -30.39
N ARG A 134 4.54 22.28 -29.39
CA ARG A 134 3.22 22.24 -28.70
C ARG A 134 3.22 22.62 -27.21
N SER A 135 4.25 23.31 -26.71
CA SER A 135 4.42 23.53 -25.26
C SER A 135 3.32 24.37 -24.58
N ASP A 136 2.68 25.28 -25.31
CA ASP A 136 1.93 26.37 -24.68
C ASP A 136 0.43 26.07 -24.46
N CYS A 137 -0.02 24.84 -24.71
CA CYS A 137 -1.46 24.56 -24.79
C CYS A 137 -2.07 23.89 -23.55
N LEU A 138 -1.31 23.14 -22.73
CA LEU A 138 -1.86 22.50 -21.53
C LEU A 138 -1.63 23.36 -20.28
N SER A 139 -2.73 23.88 -19.73
CA SER A 139 -2.70 24.70 -18.50
C SER A 139 -3.12 23.93 -17.25
N LEU A 140 -2.69 24.38 -16.06
CA LEU A 140 -3.12 23.83 -14.77
C LEU A 140 -3.93 24.87 -14.00
N ARG A 141 -5.08 24.45 -13.47
CA ARG A 141 -5.87 25.22 -12.49
C ARG A 141 -5.82 24.55 -11.13
N LEU A 142 -5.46 25.33 -10.12
CA LEU A 142 -5.35 24.85 -8.74
C LEU A 142 -6.47 25.43 -7.89
N TYR A 143 -7.24 24.54 -7.25
CA TYR A 143 -8.28 24.89 -6.29
C TYR A 143 -7.89 24.32 -4.93
N GLU A 144 -7.78 25.17 -3.93
CA GLU A 144 -7.49 24.76 -2.57
C GLU A 144 -8.64 25.16 -1.66
N VAL A 145 -9.11 24.20 -0.86
CA VAL A 145 -10.28 24.36 0.01
C VAL A 145 -9.87 24.09 1.45
N ASP A 146 -10.24 24.96 2.38
CA ASP A 146 -10.09 24.73 3.81
C ASP A 146 -11.10 25.57 4.62
N CYS A 147 -11.06 25.46 5.95
CA CYS A 147 -11.74 26.40 6.83
C CYS A 147 -11.17 27.82 6.69
N PHE A 148 -11.99 28.82 7.01
CA PHE A 148 -11.66 30.23 6.86
C PHE A 148 -10.33 30.61 7.51
N GLU A 149 -10.08 30.17 8.74
CA GLU A 149 -8.85 30.49 9.47
C GLU A 149 -7.60 29.96 8.76
N ASN A 150 -7.65 28.73 8.24
CA ASN A 150 -6.53 28.15 7.50
C ASN A 150 -6.31 28.85 6.16
N CYS A 151 -7.39 29.20 5.44
CA CYS A 151 -7.29 29.98 4.20
C CYS A 151 -6.63 31.34 4.43
N VAL A 152 -7.00 32.06 5.50
CA VAL A 152 -6.37 33.34 5.85
C VAL A 152 -4.87 33.14 6.12
N LEU A 153 -4.50 32.16 6.94
CA LEU A 153 -3.09 31.86 7.26
C LEU A 153 -2.29 31.46 6.02
N LYS A 154 -2.87 30.64 5.15
CA LYS A 154 -2.25 30.19 3.91
C LYS A 154 -2.02 31.35 2.95
N LYS A 155 -3.05 32.18 2.73
CA LYS A 155 -2.97 33.40 1.90
C LYS A 155 -1.86 34.33 2.39
N GLU A 156 -1.81 34.63 3.69
CA GLU A 156 -0.75 35.48 4.25
C GLU A 156 0.64 34.88 4.03
N SER A 157 0.77 33.57 4.19
CA SER A 157 2.04 32.87 3.97
C SER A 157 2.47 32.86 2.50
N LEU A 158 1.51 32.75 1.58
CA LEU A 158 1.75 32.82 0.13
C LEU A 158 2.15 34.22 -0.34
N LEU A 159 1.50 35.26 0.18
CA LEU A 159 1.87 36.65 -0.12
C LEU A 159 3.28 36.95 0.41
N ARG A 160 3.57 36.50 1.63
CA ARG A 160 4.86 36.76 2.28
C ARG A 160 6.01 36.01 1.62
N SER A 161 5.78 34.79 1.14
CA SER A 161 6.78 34.03 0.39
C SER A 161 6.98 34.55 -1.04
N GLY A 162 6.14 35.47 -1.51
CA GLY A 162 6.15 35.97 -2.88
C GLY A 162 5.61 34.98 -3.91
N LEU A 163 4.98 33.87 -3.47
CA LEU A 163 4.35 32.90 -4.35
C LEU A 163 3.02 33.39 -4.92
N LEU A 164 2.30 34.23 -4.16
CA LEU A 164 1.08 34.90 -4.59
C LEU A 164 1.34 36.41 -4.77
N THR A 165 0.91 36.98 -5.89
CA THR A 165 1.01 38.40 -6.16
C THR A 165 -0.07 39.21 -5.42
N ALA A 166 0.25 40.45 -5.05
CA ALA A 166 -0.67 41.33 -4.32
C ALA A 166 -1.90 41.76 -5.13
N ASP A 167 -1.88 41.60 -6.45
CA ASP A 167 -3.00 41.90 -7.36
C ASP A 167 -4.14 40.86 -7.29
N SER A 168 -4.12 39.97 -6.28
CA SER A 168 -5.18 39.00 -6.07
C SER A 168 -6.50 39.70 -5.79
N THR A 169 -7.55 39.36 -6.55
CA THR A 169 -8.89 39.87 -6.29
C THR A 169 -9.48 39.14 -5.09
N GLU A 170 -9.79 39.91 -4.05
CA GLU A 170 -10.50 39.43 -2.87
C GLU A 170 -11.97 39.78 -3.02
N ASN A 171 -12.77 38.77 -3.35
CA ASN A 171 -14.21 38.90 -3.29
C ASN A 171 -14.66 38.31 -1.96
N VAL A 172 -14.67 39.14 -0.92
CA VAL A 172 -15.44 38.83 0.29
C VAL A 172 -16.88 39.19 -0.04
N THR A 173 -17.66 38.22 -0.48
CA THR A 173 -19.09 38.43 -0.67
C THR A 173 -19.76 38.45 0.70
N ASP A 174 -19.83 39.64 1.31
CA ASP A 174 -20.86 39.93 2.31
C ASP A 174 -22.18 40.06 1.52
N ASP A 175 -22.83 38.93 1.23
CA ASP A 175 -24.16 38.93 0.64
C ASP A 175 -25.16 39.38 1.74
N GLU A 176 -25.14 40.69 2.06
CA GLU A 176 -26.17 41.41 2.83
C GLU A 176 -27.46 41.57 2.00
N ARG A 177 -27.92 40.50 1.32
CA ARG A 177 -29.25 40.52 0.70
C ARG A 177 -30.31 40.41 1.79
N ASP A 178 -31.30 41.30 1.70
CA ASP A 178 -32.39 41.51 2.65
C ASP A 178 -32.78 40.26 3.45
N ALA A 179 -32.57 40.36 4.76
CA ALA A 179 -32.72 39.33 5.80
C ALA A 179 -34.15 38.79 6.01
N SER A 180 -34.95 38.66 4.95
CA SER A 180 -36.36 38.32 5.06
C SER A 180 -36.66 36.82 5.05
N GLU A 181 -35.81 35.93 4.55
CA GLU A 181 -36.06 34.47 4.64
C GLU A 181 -34.76 33.63 4.79
N SER A 182 -34.36 33.39 6.05
CA SER A 182 -33.69 32.18 6.59
C SER A 182 -32.61 31.41 5.78
N GLN A 183 -31.93 31.99 4.80
CA GLN A 183 -30.73 31.38 4.22
C GLN A 183 -29.50 31.84 5.02
N GLU A 184 -28.92 30.90 5.77
CA GLU A 184 -27.67 31.11 6.51
C GLU A 184 -26.59 31.70 5.59
N GLN A 185 -26.08 32.88 5.95
CA GLN A 185 -24.96 33.51 5.28
C GLN A 185 -23.71 32.64 5.46
N HIS A 186 -23.33 31.91 4.41
CA HIS A 186 -22.05 31.22 4.37
C HIS A 186 -20.99 32.22 3.90
N TYR A 187 -20.06 32.58 4.79
CA TYR A 187 -18.93 33.45 4.45
C TYR A 187 -17.95 32.70 3.54
N TYR A 188 -17.74 33.22 2.32
CA TYR A 188 -16.73 32.73 1.39
C TYR A 188 -15.58 33.72 1.33
N LEU A 189 -14.42 33.34 1.85
CA LEU A 189 -13.16 33.92 1.40
C LEU A 189 -12.83 33.26 0.06
N HIS A 190 -12.93 34.02 -1.01
CA HIS A 190 -12.49 33.61 -2.34
C HIS A 190 -11.31 34.50 -2.75
N VAL A 191 -10.13 33.89 -2.78
CA VAL A 191 -8.91 34.53 -3.27
C VAL A 191 -8.60 33.96 -4.64
N LYS A 192 -8.63 34.82 -5.66
CA LYS A 192 -8.18 34.47 -7.01
C LYS A 192 -6.88 35.20 -7.29
N GLY A 193 -5.89 34.47 -7.79
CA GLY A 193 -4.61 35.06 -8.15
C GLY A 193 -3.83 34.19 -9.12
N HIS A 194 -2.57 34.57 -9.33
CA HIS A 194 -1.65 33.83 -10.18
C HIS A 194 -0.45 33.36 -9.37
N ILE A 195 -0.17 32.06 -9.42
CA ILE A 195 1.07 31.49 -8.88
C ILE A 195 1.97 31.13 -10.07
N GLY A 196 2.88 32.06 -10.38
CA GLY A 196 3.78 32.03 -11.53
C GLY A 196 3.08 31.93 -12.91
N GLY A 197 1.89 32.51 -13.08
CA GLY A 197 1.16 32.53 -14.35
C GLY A 197 0.05 31.48 -14.52
N ASN A 198 -0.20 30.64 -13.51
CA ASN A 198 -1.35 29.72 -13.50
C ASN A 198 -2.51 30.26 -12.66
N ASP A 199 -3.73 29.85 -12.97
CA ASP A 199 -4.92 30.18 -12.18
C ASP A 199 -4.87 29.46 -10.82
N TYR A 200 -4.81 30.25 -9.75
CA TYR A 200 -4.89 29.79 -8.37
C TYR A 200 -6.15 30.31 -7.71
N THR A 201 -6.88 29.40 -7.07
CA THR A 201 -8.11 29.70 -6.33
C THR A 201 -8.03 29.10 -4.93
N LEU A 202 -8.11 29.95 -3.91
CA LEU A 202 -8.24 29.53 -2.51
C LEU A 202 -9.65 29.87 -2.03
N VAL A 203 -10.37 28.85 -1.53
CA VAL A 203 -11.78 28.95 -1.14
C VAL A 203 -11.94 28.52 0.30
N SER A 204 -12.53 29.37 1.14
CA SER A 204 -12.95 28.93 2.47
C SER A 204 -14.31 28.24 2.41
N LEU A 205 -14.38 26.97 2.80
CA LEU A 205 -15.62 26.20 2.93
C LEU A 205 -15.62 25.42 4.25
N ASP A 206 -16.73 25.47 4.98
CA ASP A 206 -16.97 24.50 6.06
C ASP A 206 -17.57 23.24 5.45
N LEU A 207 -16.72 22.23 5.23
CA LEU A 207 -17.10 20.95 4.61
C LEU A 207 -18.10 20.13 5.44
N ARG A 208 -18.37 20.53 6.70
CA ARG A 208 -19.39 19.91 7.54
C ARG A 208 -20.81 20.41 7.21
N VAL A 209 -20.92 21.50 6.46
CA VAL A 209 -22.20 22.02 5.98
C VAL A 209 -22.71 21.08 4.88
N VAL A 210 -23.78 20.38 5.19
CA VAL A 210 -24.42 19.39 4.31
C VAL A 210 -25.78 19.90 3.84
N GLN A 211 -25.98 19.90 2.52
CA GLN A 211 -27.23 20.21 1.85
C GLN A 211 -27.78 18.92 1.20
N GLY A 212 -28.73 18.27 1.86
CA GLY A 212 -29.22 16.95 1.45
C GLY A 212 -28.18 15.84 1.66
N GLU A 213 -27.78 15.17 0.59
CA GLU A 213 -26.73 14.13 0.58
C GLU A 213 -25.35 14.65 0.18
N ARG A 214 -25.23 15.95 -0.10
CA ARG A 214 -24.01 16.58 -0.63
C ARG A 214 -23.47 17.62 0.33
N SER A 215 -22.15 17.76 0.36
CA SER A 215 -21.52 18.88 1.05
C SER A 215 -21.59 20.14 0.20
N ILE A 216 -21.32 21.29 0.82
CA ILE A 216 -21.19 22.57 0.10
C ILE A 216 -20.02 22.60 -0.91
N LEU A 217 -19.17 21.56 -0.95
CA LEU A 217 -18.00 21.48 -1.84
C LEU A 217 -18.38 21.62 -3.32
N SER A 218 -19.36 20.86 -3.82
CA SER A 218 -19.71 20.89 -5.25
C SER A 218 -20.30 22.24 -5.66
N GLN A 219 -21.12 22.85 -4.81
CA GLN A 219 -21.63 24.21 -5.00
C GLN A 219 -20.47 25.21 -5.04
N GLY A 220 -19.58 25.17 -4.03
CA GLY A 220 -18.42 26.07 -3.95
C GLY A 220 -17.50 25.95 -5.16
N MET A 221 -17.21 24.73 -5.60
CA MET A 221 -16.38 24.47 -6.79
C MET A 221 -17.04 24.98 -8.08
N SER A 222 -18.35 24.80 -8.24
CA SER A 222 -19.10 25.37 -9.36
C SER A 222 -19.07 26.90 -9.35
N CYS A 223 -19.27 27.53 -8.19
CA CYS A 223 -19.22 28.98 -8.04
C CYS A 223 -17.87 29.60 -8.41
N VAL A 224 -16.76 28.89 -8.17
CA VAL A 224 -15.42 29.36 -8.55
C VAL A 224 -14.99 28.93 -9.96
N GLY A 225 -15.89 28.33 -10.73
CA GLY A 225 -15.67 28.00 -12.14
C GLY A 225 -14.84 26.75 -12.37
N LEU A 226 -14.85 25.77 -11.45
CA LEU A 226 -14.36 24.43 -11.72
C LEU A 226 -15.15 23.85 -12.90
N ASP A 227 -14.43 23.35 -13.90
CA ASP A 227 -15.02 22.60 -15.01
C ASP A 227 -14.63 21.14 -14.88
N ALA A 228 -15.60 20.35 -14.41
CA ALA A 228 -15.43 18.93 -14.17
C ALA A 228 -15.27 18.11 -15.48
N SER A 229 -15.61 18.68 -16.64
CA SER A 229 -15.38 18.01 -17.94
C SER A 229 -13.90 17.87 -18.29
N GLN A 230 -13.01 18.56 -17.56
CA GLN A 230 -11.57 18.49 -17.74
C GLN A 230 -10.96 17.49 -16.74
N PRO A 231 -9.82 16.84 -17.07
CA PRO A 231 -9.15 15.93 -16.15
C PRO A 231 -8.89 16.58 -14.79
N THR A 232 -9.45 15.98 -13.74
CA THR A 232 -9.46 16.55 -12.39
C THR A 232 -8.97 15.54 -11.38
N ILE A 233 -7.94 15.89 -10.61
CA ILE A 233 -7.55 15.14 -9.42
C ILE A 233 -8.06 15.85 -8.17
N VAL A 234 -8.76 15.12 -7.31
CA VAL A 234 -9.15 15.58 -5.97
C VAL A 234 -8.27 14.86 -4.93
N LEU A 235 -7.63 15.63 -4.05
CA LEU A 235 -6.72 15.12 -3.02
C LEU A 235 -7.24 15.47 -1.62
N SER A 236 -7.24 14.49 -0.71
CA SER A 236 -7.59 14.67 0.71
C SER A 236 -6.57 13.95 1.60
N GLU A 237 -5.87 14.67 2.47
CA GLU A 237 -4.86 14.07 3.37
C GLU A 237 -5.20 14.34 4.84
N LEU A 238 -5.76 13.33 5.52
CA LEU A 238 -6.27 13.40 6.90
C LEU A 238 -7.27 14.55 7.10
N VAL A 239 -8.33 14.56 6.30
CA VAL A 239 -9.36 15.61 6.37
C VAL A 239 -10.72 15.02 6.65
N LEU A 240 -11.10 13.96 5.92
CA LEU A 240 -12.41 13.33 6.05
C LEU A 240 -12.65 12.83 7.46
N ALA A 241 -11.61 12.37 8.16
CA ALA A 241 -11.74 11.92 9.54
C ALA A 241 -12.25 12.99 10.51
N TYR A 242 -12.06 14.28 10.20
CA TYR A 242 -12.46 15.41 11.05
C TYR A 242 -13.85 15.98 10.73
N LEU A 243 -14.50 15.52 9.66
CA LEU A 243 -15.80 16.06 9.22
C LEU A 243 -16.99 15.39 9.91
N GLY A 244 -16.74 14.35 10.71
CA GLY A 244 -17.76 13.41 11.16
C GLY A 244 -18.28 12.54 10.01
N GLN A 245 -19.08 11.51 10.34
CA GLN A 245 -19.55 10.54 9.34
C GLN A 245 -20.39 11.20 8.23
N LYS A 246 -21.37 12.01 8.62
CA LYS A 246 -22.28 12.69 7.68
C LYS A 246 -21.55 13.68 6.78
N GLY A 247 -20.67 14.52 7.35
CA GLY A 247 -19.88 15.48 6.60
C GLY A 247 -18.96 14.79 5.60
N ALA A 248 -18.17 13.81 6.04
CA ALA A 248 -17.28 13.07 5.15
C ALA A 248 -18.00 12.32 4.03
N ASN A 249 -19.15 11.68 4.31
CA ASN A 249 -19.93 11.02 3.26
C ASN A 249 -20.45 12.04 2.24
N ALA A 250 -21.02 13.15 2.72
CA ALA A 250 -21.53 14.20 1.86
C ALA A 250 -20.41 14.85 1.01
N THR A 251 -19.21 15.00 1.58
CA THR A 251 -18.02 15.45 0.85
C THR A 251 -17.59 14.43 -0.20
N MET A 252 -17.50 13.13 0.14
CA MET A 252 -17.18 12.09 -0.84
C MET A 252 -18.20 12.00 -1.98
N SER A 253 -19.50 12.17 -1.70
CA SER A 253 -20.53 12.27 -2.73
C SER A 253 -20.32 13.48 -3.65
N SER A 254 -20.02 14.66 -3.09
CA SER A 254 -19.65 15.84 -3.90
C SER A 254 -18.40 15.61 -4.76
N ILE A 255 -17.43 14.85 -4.24
CA ILE A 255 -16.21 14.49 -4.99
C ILE A 255 -16.53 13.52 -6.12
N SER A 256 -17.41 12.54 -5.89
CA SER A 256 -17.89 11.61 -6.92
C SER A 256 -18.51 12.36 -8.10
N ASP A 257 -19.34 13.37 -7.84
CA ASP A 257 -19.91 14.24 -8.89
C ASP A 257 -18.78 14.93 -9.72
N ILE A 258 -17.71 15.39 -9.07
CA ILE A 258 -16.60 16.08 -9.75
C ILE A 258 -15.80 15.12 -10.63
N ILE A 259 -15.49 13.92 -10.15
CA ILE A 259 -14.59 13.00 -10.87
C ILE A 259 -15.30 12.15 -11.94
N HIS A 260 -16.64 12.09 -11.92
CA HIS A 260 -17.41 11.31 -12.90
C HIS A 260 -17.59 12.00 -14.26
N GLU A 261 -17.30 13.30 -14.37
CA GLU A 261 -17.48 14.05 -15.61
C GLU A 261 -16.33 13.85 -16.62
N ASN A 262 -15.18 13.31 -16.19
CA ASN A 262 -14.06 13.02 -17.07
C ASN A 262 -13.36 11.70 -16.70
N LYS A 263 -13.11 10.85 -17.70
CA LYS A 263 -12.51 9.51 -17.53
C LYS A 263 -11.08 9.50 -16.95
N LEU A 264 -10.35 10.61 -17.08
CA LEU A 264 -8.99 10.77 -16.54
C LEU A 264 -9.00 11.39 -15.14
N SER A 265 -10.17 11.74 -14.60
CA SER A 265 -10.30 12.25 -13.25
C SER A 265 -10.16 11.14 -12.21
N MET A 266 -9.64 11.52 -11.05
CA MET A 266 -9.50 10.60 -9.92
C MET A 266 -9.63 11.33 -8.59
N PHE A 267 -9.95 10.57 -7.56
CA PHE A 267 -9.88 10.99 -6.17
C PHE A 267 -8.82 10.16 -5.47
N ALA A 268 -7.91 10.80 -4.74
CA ALA A 268 -6.95 10.12 -3.88
C ALA A 268 -7.02 10.68 -2.46
N CYS A 269 -7.13 9.79 -1.47
CA CYS A 269 -7.08 10.18 -0.08
C CYS A 269 -6.20 9.28 0.78
N LEU A 270 -5.65 9.89 1.83
CA LEU A 270 -4.92 9.22 2.90
C LEU A 270 -5.65 9.54 4.19
N GLU A 271 -6.20 8.51 4.84
CA GLU A 271 -7.08 8.67 6.01
C GLU A 271 -6.75 7.60 7.07
N PRO A 272 -7.09 7.83 8.35
CA PRO A 272 -6.93 6.81 9.37
C PRO A 272 -7.93 5.67 9.19
N MET A 273 -7.46 4.45 9.45
CA MET A 273 -8.24 3.22 9.49
C MET A 273 -8.12 2.61 10.89
N PHE A 274 -9.17 2.76 11.69
CA PHE A 274 -9.19 2.31 13.09
C PHE A 274 -10.30 1.29 13.33
N PRO A 275 -10.05 0.21 14.07
CA PRO A 275 -11.08 -0.74 14.45
C PRO A 275 -12.21 -0.05 15.22
N THR A 276 -13.46 -0.51 15.03
CA THR A 276 -14.60 -0.04 15.82
C THR A 276 -14.60 -0.64 17.22
N ASP A 277 -15.15 0.11 18.18
CA ASP A 277 -15.31 -0.33 19.58
C ASP A 277 -16.54 -1.26 19.78
N ASP A 278 -17.37 -1.43 18.75
CA ASP A 278 -18.66 -2.12 18.85
C ASP A 278 -18.58 -3.64 19.12
N THR A 279 -17.38 -4.23 19.06
CA THR A 279 -17.21 -5.66 19.36
C THR A 279 -16.74 -5.83 20.79
N PRO A 280 -17.57 -6.34 21.71
CA PRO A 280 -17.15 -6.57 23.10
C PRO A 280 -15.93 -7.50 23.10
N LEU A 281 -14.84 -7.03 23.74
CA LEU A 281 -13.55 -7.72 23.81
C LEU A 281 -13.55 -8.95 24.73
N ILE A 282 -14.70 -9.30 25.32
CA ILE A 282 -14.81 -10.43 26.23
C ILE A 282 -14.53 -11.71 25.43
N ASP A 283 -13.39 -12.33 25.72
CA ASP A 283 -12.88 -13.60 25.18
C ASP A 283 -12.27 -13.63 23.76
N ARG A 284 -12.07 -12.48 23.09
CA ARG A 284 -11.42 -12.47 21.76
C ARG A 284 -9.92 -12.13 21.84
N VAL A 285 -9.06 -13.06 21.41
CA VAL A 285 -7.65 -12.78 21.14
C VAL A 285 -7.54 -11.85 19.93
N ILE A 286 -7.04 -10.63 20.14
CA ILE A 286 -6.82 -9.65 19.08
C ILE A 286 -5.37 -9.68 18.59
N SER A 287 -5.15 -9.30 17.33
CA SER A 287 -3.80 -9.20 16.78
C SER A 287 -3.03 -8.01 17.38
N LEU A 288 -1.70 -8.06 17.36
CA LEU A 288 -0.84 -6.94 17.79
C LEU A 288 -1.15 -5.66 17.00
N GLN A 289 -1.43 -5.78 15.70
CA GLN A 289 -1.79 -4.66 14.84
C GLN A 289 -3.10 -4.01 15.28
N GLU A 290 -4.10 -4.84 15.61
CA GLU A 290 -5.41 -4.37 16.07
C GLU A 290 -5.33 -3.74 17.46
N ALA A 291 -4.55 -4.33 18.37
CA ALA A 291 -4.28 -3.77 19.70
C ALA A 291 -3.60 -2.39 19.59
N TYR A 292 -2.53 -2.29 18.80
CA TYR A 292 -1.85 -1.02 18.56
C TYR A 292 -2.78 0.03 17.94
N ALA A 293 -3.60 -0.35 16.95
CA ALA A 293 -4.53 0.57 16.30
C ALA A 293 -5.59 1.13 17.26
N ARG A 294 -6.07 0.33 18.22
CA ARG A 294 -6.98 0.78 19.29
C ARG A 294 -6.29 1.75 20.24
N ASP A 295 -5.11 1.40 20.74
CA ASP A 295 -4.36 2.26 21.66
C ASP A 295 -4.02 3.60 20.99
N TYR A 296 -3.63 3.55 19.71
CA TYR A 296 -3.31 4.73 18.93
C TYR A 296 -4.53 5.62 18.66
N SER A 297 -5.68 5.03 18.31
CA SER A 297 -6.92 5.79 18.10
C SER A 297 -7.37 6.50 19.38
N GLN A 298 -7.27 5.83 20.53
CA GLN A 298 -7.59 6.42 21.84
C GLN A 298 -6.65 7.59 22.19
N GLN A 299 -5.34 7.44 21.96
CA GLN A 299 -4.38 8.54 22.17
C GLN A 299 -4.66 9.72 21.25
N PHE A 300 -5.04 9.46 20.00
CA PHE A 300 -5.38 10.49 19.03
C PHE A 300 -6.65 11.26 19.44
N LEU A 301 -7.69 10.53 19.83
CA LEU A 301 -8.92 11.11 20.41
C LEU A 301 -8.62 11.95 21.66
N GLY A 302 -7.80 11.42 22.58
CA GLY A 302 -7.38 12.16 23.77
C GLY A 302 -6.70 13.49 23.46
N LYS A 303 -5.84 13.53 22.43
CA LYS A 303 -5.20 14.78 21.97
C LYS A 303 -6.21 15.79 21.39
N LEU A 304 -7.22 15.32 20.65
CA LEU A 304 -8.29 16.18 20.15
C LEU A 304 -9.16 16.74 21.28
N HIS A 305 -9.40 15.95 22.33
CA HIS A 305 -10.21 16.35 23.49
C HIS A 305 -9.48 17.35 24.42
N ASN A 306 -8.16 17.24 24.59
CA ASN A 306 -7.37 18.12 25.45
C ASN A 306 -7.39 19.61 25.05
N GLY A 307 -7.97 19.95 23.89
CA GLY A 307 -8.09 21.32 23.38
C GLY A 307 -9.44 22.01 23.63
N ASN A 308 -10.47 21.34 24.13
CA ASN A 308 -11.83 21.90 24.19
C ASN A 308 -12.52 21.72 25.54
N SER A 309 -13.05 22.83 26.09
CA SER A 309 -13.87 22.83 27.30
C SER A 309 -15.28 22.30 26.98
N ASP A 310 -15.66 21.15 27.51
CA ASP A 310 -17.00 20.56 27.83
C ASP A 310 -18.29 20.91 27.03
N GLN A 311 -18.26 21.69 25.96
CA GLN A 311 -19.46 22.30 25.35
C GLN A 311 -19.93 21.64 24.05
N TYR A 312 -19.25 20.60 23.56
CA TYR A 312 -19.62 19.95 22.31
C TYR A 312 -19.90 18.46 22.50
N PRO A 313 -20.95 17.91 21.85
CA PRO A 313 -21.24 16.48 21.89
C PRO A 313 -20.04 15.64 21.45
N GLN A 314 -19.75 14.57 22.21
CA GLN A 314 -18.65 13.63 21.96
C GLN A 314 -18.72 12.95 20.57
N SER A 315 -19.88 12.96 19.91
CA SER A 315 -20.15 12.26 18.64
C SER A 315 -19.61 12.92 17.36
N LEU A 316 -18.85 14.02 17.46
CA LEU A 316 -18.54 14.93 16.34
C LEU A 316 -17.07 15.00 15.87
N TRP A 317 -16.12 14.25 16.44
CA TRP A 317 -14.72 14.76 16.47
C TRP A 317 -13.74 13.99 15.60
N LEU A 318 -13.84 12.67 15.58
CA LEU A 318 -13.00 11.84 14.73
C LEU A 318 -13.82 10.63 14.29
N HIS A 319 -14.01 10.49 12.99
CA HIS A 319 -14.64 9.33 12.41
C HIS A 319 -13.70 8.75 11.37
N PRO A 320 -12.95 7.67 11.67
CA PRO A 320 -12.02 7.08 10.70
C PRO A 320 -12.75 6.79 9.39
N LEU A 321 -11.99 6.73 8.29
CA LEU A 321 -12.60 6.47 6.98
C LEU A 321 -13.31 5.11 6.98
N CYS A 322 -12.70 4.13 7.63
CA CYS A 322 -13.25 2.79 7.80
C CYS A 322 -12.58 2.09 8.99
N SER A 323 -13.13 0.93 9.37
CA SER A 323 -12.53 0.02 10.34
C SER A 323 -11.92 -1.22 9.72
N ASN A 324 -12.33 -1.53 8.50
CA ASN A 324 -11.81 -2.62 7.67
C ASN A 324 -12.20 -2.38 6.20
N LEU A 325 -11.65 -3.19 5.30
CA LEU A 325 -11.90 -3.06 3.85
C LEU A 325 -13.38 -3.23 3.47
N GLN A 326 -14.14 -4.07 4.18
CA GLN A 326 -15.57 -4.27 3.88
C GLN A 326 -16.40 -3.02 4.20
N THR A 327 -16.18 -2.41 5.37
CA THR A 327 -16.83 -1.15 5.74
C THR A 327 -16.40 0.00 4.84
N LEU A 328 -15.15 0.00 4.38
CA LEU A 328 -14.67 0.97 3.39
C LEU A 328 -15.42 0.83 2.08
N GLN A 329 -15.50 -0.39 1.54
CA GLN A 329 -16.21 -0.68 0.30
C GLN A 329 -17.65 -0.16 0.35
N GLN A 330 -18.40 -0.59 1.38
CA GLN A 330 -19.80 -0.17 1.55
C GLN A 330 -19.93 1.36 1.61
N ARG A 331 -18.99 2.02 2.30
CA ARG A 331 -18.99 3.47 2.43
C ARG A 331 -18.69 4.17 1.10
N LEU A 332 -17.67 3.75 0.37
CA LEU A 332 -17.31 4.31 -0.94
C LEU A 332 -18.43 4.10 -1.97
N ASP A 333 -18.98 2.88 -2.03
CA ASP A 333 -20.11 2.54 -2.90
C ASP A 333 -21.32 3.43 -2.58
N SER A 334 -21.64 3.64 -1.30
CA SER A 334 -22.74 4.53 -0.89
C SER A 334 -22.51 6.01 -1.25
N CYS A 335 -21.27 6.42 -1.49
CA CYS A 335 -20.91 7.78 -1.89
C CYS A 335 -20.68 7.91 -3.41
N GLY A 336 -21.03 6.88 -4.20
CA GLY A 336 -20.86 6.90 -5.66
C GLY A 336 -19.45 6.56 -6.15
N LEU A 337 -18.50 6.26 -5.27
CA LEU A 337 -17.10 5.97 -5.63
C LEU A 337 -16.93 4.47 -5.91
N MET A 338 -17.34 4.03 -7.11
CA MET A 338 -17.48 2.60 -7.43
C MET A 338 -16.18 1.90 -7.84
N GLU A 339 -15.26 2.59 -8.53
CA GLU A 339 -13.98 2.02 -8.96
C GLU A 339 -12.85 2.54 -8.08
N TRP A 340 -12.48 1.79 -7.04
CA TRP A 340 -11.50 2.24 -6.06
C TRP A 340 -10.46 1.19 -5.70
N LYS A 341 -9.26 1.66 -5.38
CA LYS A 341 -8.11 0.86 -4.95
C LYS A 341 -7.72 1.31 -3.54
N CYS A 342 -7.55 0.37 -2.62
CA CYS A 342 -7.13 0.67 -1.25
C CYS A 342 -5.99 -0.24 -0.80
N THR A 343 -5.09 0.32 -0.01
CA THR A 343 -4.10 -0.43 0.77
C THR A 343 -3.77 0.32 2.06
N THR A 344 -2.94 -0.27 2.92
CA THR A 344 -2.35 0.45 4.05
C THR A 344 -1.24 1.38 3.59
N LEU A 345 -1.02 2.49 4.31
CA LEU A 345 0.11 3.38 4.03
C LEU A 345 1.45 2.63 4.09
N ARG A 346 1.56 1.61 4.94
CA ARG A 346 2.73 0.72 5.02
C ARG A 346 3.06 0.06 3.67
N GLU A 347 2.09 -0.60 3.05
CA GLU A 347 2.28 -1.33 1.79
C GLU A 347 2.55 -0.37 0.63
N CYS A 348 1.75 0.71 0.55
CA CYS A 348 1.95 1.80 -0.41
C CYS A 348 3.38 2.37 -0.37
N THR A 349 3.85 2.71 0.84
CA THR A 349 5.19 3.26 1.06
C THR A 349 6.29 2.27 0.65
N ALA A 350 6.14 0.99 1.01
CA ALA A 350 7.13 -0.04 0.67
C ALA A 350 7.29 -0.21 -0.84
N ASP A 351 6.17 -0.20 -1.58
CA ASP A 351 6.18 -0.37 -3.03
C ASP A 351 6.74 0.87 -3.74
N ILE A 352 6.35 2.08 -3.32
CA ILE A 352 6.92 3.33 -3.83
C ILE A 352 8.42 3.40 -3.53
N ALA A 353 8.85 3.06 -2.32
CA ALA A 353 10.27 3.04 -1.96
C ALA A 353 11.05 2.06 -2.86
N ARG A 354 10.50 0.87 -3.14
CA ARG A 354 11.13 -0.10 -4.03
C ARG A 354 11.27 0.44 -5.46
N ILE A 355 10.22 1.07 -5.99
CA ILE A 355 10.23 1.64 -7.35
C ILE A 355 11.27 2.76 -7.44
N LEU A 356 11.24 3.71 -6.51
CA LEU A 356 12.10 4.89 -6.56
C LEU A 356 13.57 4.57 -6.26
N ARG A 357 13.85 3.52 -5.46
CA ARG A 357 15.22 3.01 -5.26
C ARG A 357 15.70 2.13 -6.42
N GLY A 358 14.81 1.38 -7.07
CA GLY A 358 15.13 0.40 -8.11
C GLY A 358 15.47 1.00 -9.48
N LYS A 359 15.05 2.24 -9.77
CA LYS A 359 15.33 2.93 -11.05
C LYS A 359 16.82 3.15 -11.37
N VAL A 360 17.73 2.89 -10.42
CA VAL A 360 19.18 3.10 -10.59
C VAL A 360 19.81 2.15 -11.63
N THR A 361 19.20 1.00 -11.92
CA THR A 361 19.82 -0.01 -12.79
C THR A 361 19.63 0.24 -14.29
N ASP A 362 18.75 1.16 -14.68
CA ASP A 362 18.52 1.46 -16.09
C ASP A 362 19.32 2.70 -16.53
N LEU A 363 20.59 2.46 -16.88
CA LEU A 363 21.59 3.44 -17.32
C LEU A 363 21.16 4.26 -18.56
N SER A 364 20.05 3.88 -19.20
CA SER A 364 19.48 4.56 -20.37
C SER A 364 18.52 5.70 -20.00
N SER A 365 18.02 5.73 -18.76
CA SER A 365 17.12 6.79 -18.30
C SER A 365 17.89 8.06 -17.94
N SER A 366 17.38 9.22 -18.35
CA SER A 366 18.01 10.52 -18.07
C SER A 366 18.22 10.70 -16.56
N SER A 367 19.39 11.21 -16.17
CA SER A 367 19.83 11.37 -14.78
C SER A 367 18.91 12.23 -13.89
N ALA A 368 17.93 12.92 -14.47
CA ALA A 368 17.01 13.82 -13.76
C ALA A 368 15.94 13.11 -12.92
N ASP A 369 15.62 11.83 -13.22
CA ASP A 369 14.52 11.10 -12.56
C ASP A 369 14.97 10.17 -11.41
N ILE A 370 16.27 10.14 -11.10
CA ILE A 370 16.84 9.23 -10.11
C ILE A 370 16.90 9.92 -8.75
N ILE A 371 15.97 9.57 -7.85
CA ILE A 371 16.06 9.97 -6.43
C ILE A 371 17.19 9.19 -5.72
N GLY A 372 17.38 7.94 -6.12
CA GLY A 372 18.50 7.10 -5.69
C GLY A 372 18.18 6.16 -4.52
N PRO A 373 19.19 5.36 -4.11
CA PRO A 373 19.01 4.26 -3.15
C PRO A 373 18.71 4.74 -1.72
N LYS A 374 18.97 6.01 -1.41
CA LYS A 374 18.73 6.61 -0.09
C LYS A 374 17.35 7.24 0.08
N PHE A 375 16.46 7.14 -0.91
CA PHE A 375 15.08 7.61 -0.74
C PHE A 375 14.41 6.90 0.46
N LEU A 376 13.81 7.66 1.38
CA LEU A 376 13.28 7.16 2.66
C LEU A 376 14.32 6.43 3.53
N CYS A 377 15.58 6.84 3.44
CA CYS A 377 16.64 6.47 4.37
C CYS A 377 17.03 7.72 5.15
N ALA A 378 16.71 7.73 6.44
CA ALA A 378 16.98 8.86 7.32
C ALA A 378 18.48 9.16 7.44
N LYS A 379 18.82 10.43 7.71
CA LYS A 379 20.16 10.81 8.20
C LYS A 379 20.25 10.71 9.73
N GLU A 380 19.11 10.64 10.41
CA GLU A 380 19.03 10.43 11.85
C GLU A 380 19.05 8.93 12.22
N PRO A 381 19.56 8.56 13.41
CA PRO A 381 19.43 7.20 13.93
C PRO A 381 17.96 6.79 14.04
N PHE A 382 17.63 5.59 13.58
CA PHE A 382 16.27 5.07 13.60
C PHE A 382 16.26 3.56 13.89
N ASP A 383 15.71 3.16 15.03
CA ASP A 383 15.58 1.77 15.49
C ASP A 383 14.12 1.33 15.70
N GLU A 384 13.15 2.23 15.50
CA GLU A 384 11.72 2.03 15.76
C GLU A 384 10.97 1.38 14.57
N HIS A 385 11.60 0.49 13.80
CA HIS A 385 11.01 -0.10 12.59
C HIS A 385 9.70 -0.86 12.83
N ALA A 386 9.61 -1.59 13.94
CA ALA A 386 8.39 -2.31 14.31
C ALA A 386 7.24 -1.34 14.62
N ALA A 387 7.51 -0.29 15.41
CA ALA A 387 6.52 0.74 15.73
C ALA A 387 6.07 1.50 14.47
N LEU A 388 7.00 1.83 13.56
CA LEU A 388 6.66 2.44 12.28
C LEU A 388 5.75 1.54 11.45
N THR A 389 6.05 0.24 11.38
CA THR A 389 5.24 -0.73 10.64
C THR A 389 3.80 -0.79 11.17
N LEU A 390 3.62 -0.76 12.49
CA LEU A 390 2.31 -0.72 13.13
C LEU A 390 1.61 0.63 12.88
N ASN A 391 2.32 1.74 13.06
CA ASN A 391 1.80 3.09 12.86
C ASN A 391 1.32 3.33 11.43
N LEU A 392 2.13 2.97 10.43
CA LEU A 392 1.75 3.07 9.01
C LEU A 392 0.60 2.11 8.64
N GLY A 393 0.41 1.03 9.40
CA GLY A 393 -0.73 0.11 9.26
C GLY A 393 -2.07 0.71 9.73
N CYS A 394 -2.04 1.80 10.50
CA CYS A 394 -3.21 2.50 11.00
C CYS A 394 -3.78 3.54 10.01
N TYR A 395 -3.18 3.67 8.82
CA TYR A 395 -3.61 4.58 7.78
C TYR A 395 -3.89 3.80 6.50
N CYS A 396 -4.90 4.20 5.76
CA CYS A 396 -5.20 3.68 4.44
C CYS A 396 -5.00 4.75 3.37
N VAL A 397 -4.60 4.30 2.18
CA VAL A 397 -4.50 5.11 0.97
C VAL A 397 -5.56 4.58 0.02
N VAL A 398 -6.50 5.44 -0.38
CA VAL A 398 -7.60 5.12 -1.29
C VAL A 398 -7.47 5.95 -2.55
N CYS A 399 -7.52 5.32 -3.71
CA CYS A 399 -7.59 5.97 -5.00
C CYS A 399 -8.86 5.51 -5.72
N SER A 400 -9.81 6.41 -5.96
CA SER A 400 -11.01 6.18 -6.77
C SER A 400 -10.85 6.79 -8.15
N PHE A 401 -11.35 6.09 -9.16
CA PHE A 401 -11.26 6.45 -10.56
C PHE A 401 -12.65 6.54 -11.18
N HIS A 402 -12.71 7.08 -12.39
CA HIS A 402 -13.93 7.04 -13.19
C HIS A 402 -14.36 5.57 -13.47
N PRO A 403 -15.66 5.21 -13.35
CA PRO A 403 -16.13 3.83 -13.48
C PRO A 403 -15.78 3.15 -14.81
N SER A 404 -15.70 3.90 -15.90
CA SER A 404 -15.34 3.35 -17.23
C SER A 404 -13.86 3.00 -17.38
N LEU A 405 -12.98 3.46 -16.47
CA LEU A 405 -11.54 3.20 -16.56
C LEU A 405 -11.22 1.72 -16.34
N SER A 406 -11.99 1.02 -15.51
CA SER A 406 -11.80 -0.42 -15.21
C SER A 406 -11.92 -1.33 -16.43
N GLN A 407 -12.74 -0.95 -17.42
CA GLN A 407 -12.95 -1.71 -18.65
C GLN A 407 -11.88 -1.43 -19.71
N VAL A 408 -11.17 -0.30 -19.59
CA VAL A 408 -10.30 0.25 -20.64
C VAL A 408 -8.88 0.49 -20.12
N ASP A 409 -8.48 -0.04 -18.96
CA ASP A 409 -7.12 0.15 -18.42
C ASP A 409 -6.04 -0.63 -19.20
N SER A 410 -6.20 -0.74 -20.52
CA SER A 410 -5.14 -1.13 -21.46
C SER A 410 -3.94 -0.17 -21.42
N CYS A 411 -4.11 1.03 -20.87
CA CYS A 411 -3.04 2.04 -20.75
C CYS A 411 -2.22 1.91 -19.46
N GLY A 412 -2.60 1.04 -18.51
CA GLY A 412 -1.88 0.83 -17.26
C GLY A 412 -1.84 2.07 -16.35
N MET A 413 -2.86 2.93 -16.44
CA MET A 413 -2.96 4.16 -15.64
C MET A 413 -3.03 3.81 -14.15
N ILE A 414 -3.91 2.86 -13.79
CA ILE A 414 -4.13 2.48 -12.40
C ILE A 414 -2.85 1.84 -11.84
N GLU A 415 -2.19 0.96 -12.59
CA GLU A 415 -0.94 0.34 -12.16
C GLU A 415 0.21 1.35 -11.99
N SER A 416 0.26 2.38 -12.85
CA SER A 416 1.28 3.44 -12.76
C SER A 416 1.10 4.31 -11.51
N ILE A 417 -0.15 4.72 -11.24
CA ILE A 417 -0.52 5.60 -10.12
C ILE A 417 -0.56 4.84 -8.79
N CYS A 418 -1.07 3.60 -8.81
CA CYS A 418 -1.26 2.73 -7.66
C CYS A 418 -0.46 1.43 -7.83
N PRO A 419 0.89 1.47 -7.85
CA PRO A 419 1.71 0.28 -8.06
C PRO A 419 1.55 -0.79 -6.97
N TRP A 420 1.07 -0.40 -5.79
CA TRP A 420 0.70 -1.30 -4.70
C TRP A 420 -0.59 -2.06 -4.97
N TYR A 421 -1.47 -1.46 -5.77
CA TYR A 421 -2.63 -2.14 -6.30
C TYR A 421 -2.16 -2.99 -7.46
N LYS A 422 -1.56 -4.12 -7.09
CA LYS A 422 -1.64 -5.30 -7.93
C LYS A 422 -3.15 -5.57 -7.95
N GLN A 423 -3.81 -5.37 -9.11
CA GLN A 423 -5.13 -5.97 -9.32
C GLN A 423 -5.07 -7.36 -8.67
N SER A 424 -6.16 -7.83 -8.09
CA SER A 424 -6.30 -9.24 -7.74
C SER A 424 -6.22 -10.14 -8.99
N THR A 425 -5.37 -9.85 -9.97
CA THR A 425 -4.30 -10.75 -10.37
C THR A 425 -3.72 -11.48 -9.15
N ASN A 426 -4.49 -12.44 -8.64
CA ASN A 426 -3.97 -13.76 -8.34
C ASN A 426 -2.92 -14.20 -9.38
N GLU A 427 -2.95 -13.66 -10.61
CA GLU A 427 -2.04 -13.91 -11.72
C GLU A 427 -0.61 -13.36 -11.58
N ARG A 428 -0.31 -12.33 -10.76
CA ARG A 428 1.08 -11.83 -10.74
C ARG A 428 2.08 -12.83 -10.15
N GLU A 429 1.59 -13.85 -9.43
CA GLU A 429 2.22 -15.15 -9.20
C GLU A 429 1.12 -16.21 -8.95
N ARG A 430 0.29 -16.55 -9.95
CA ARG A 430 -0.46 -17.83 -9.87
C ARG A 430 0.58 -18.92 -9.97
N VAL A 431 1.14 -19.29 -8.83
CA VAL A 431 1.75 -20.59 -8.69
C VAL A 431 0.62 -21.60 -8.77
N MET A 432 0.59 -22.37 -9.84
CA MET A 432 -0.31 -23.50 -9.95
C MET A 432 0.26 -24.61 -9.06
N ILE A 433 -0.44 -24.94 -7.98
CA ILE A 433 -0.14 -26.16 -7.23
C ILE A 433 -0.76 -27.33 -7.98
N LYS A 434 0.07 -28.27 -8.42
CA LYS A 434 -0.39 -29.52 -9.01
C LYS A 434 0.48 -30.68 -8.59
N LEU A 435 -0.01 -31.88 -8.86
CA LEU A 435 0.77 -33.10 -8.73
C LEU A 435 1.94 -33.07 -9.71
N LEU A 436 3.09 -33.60 -9.27
CA LEU A 436 4.28 -33.75 -10.10
C LEU A 436 4.01 -34.82 -11.16
N THR A 437 4.18 -34.53 -12.45
CA THR A 437 3.69 -35.42 -13.52
C THR A 437 4.74 -35.82 -14.53
N THR A 438 5.74 -34.99 -14.78
CA THR A 438 6.66 -35.19 -15.91
C THR A 438 8.12 -35.31 -15.47
N ALA A 439 8.94 -35.98 -16.29
CA ALA A 439 10.39 -36.06 -16.07
C ALA A 439 11.10 -34.69 -16.18
N THR A 440 10.55 -33.75 -16.95
CA THR A 440 11.05 -32.36 -16.98
C THR A 440 10.88 -31.70 -15.62
N GLU A 441 9.72 -31.86 -14.98
CA GLU A 441 9.48 -31.33 -13.64
C GLU A 441 10.37 -32.04 -12.60
N ASP A 442 10.65 -33.34 -12.74
CA ASP A 442 11.61 -34.06 -11.88
C ASP A 442 12.98 -33.37 -11.90
N THR A 443 13.44 -33.01 -13.11
CA THR A 443 14.72 -32.32 -13.29
C THR A 443 14.72 -30.94 -12.62
N GLN A 444 13.62 -30.19 -12.77
CA GLN A 444 13.49 -28.87 -12.13
C GLN A 444 13.38 -28.96 -10.60
N VAL A 445 12.69 -29.96 -10.05
CA VAL A 445 12.63 -30.24 -8.61
C VAL A 445 14.02 -30.61 -8.08
N ASN A 446 14.76 -31.46 -8.79
CA ASN A 446 16.12 -31.86 -8.43
C ASN A 446 17.05 -30.63 -8.38
N ASP A 447 16.99 -29.77 -9.40
CA ASP A 447 17.78 -28.54 -9.49
C ASP A 447 17.43 -27.53 -8.38
N LEU A 448 16.13 -27.26 -8.19
CA LEU A 448 15.62 -26.38 -7.13
C LEU A 448 16.12 -26.83 -5.76
N TYR A 449 15.96 -28.12 -5.43
CA TYR A 449 16.32 -28.66 -4.13
C TYR A 449 17.85 -28.69 -3.93
N GLY A 450 18.63 -28.94 -4.99
CA GLY A 450 20.09 -28.99 -4.94
C GLY A 450 20.74 -27.64 -4.61
N LYS A 451 20.12 -26.54 -5.03
CA LYS A 451 20.61 -25.17 -4.84
C LYS A 451 20.13 -24.53 -3.53
N LEU A 452 18.99 -24.97 -3.00
CA LEU A 452 18.23 -24.29 -1.94
C LEU A 452 19.05 -23.93 -0.69
N TYR A 453 19.94 -24.82 -0.26
CA TYR A 453 20.69 -24.69 1.00
C TYR A 453 22.19 -24.56 0.81
N MET A 454 22.67 -24.24 -0.40
CA MET A 454 24.10 -24.15 -0.68
C MET A 454 24.83 -23.17 0.24
N HIS A 455 24.18 -22.04 0.59
CA HIS A 455 24.71 -21.04 1.51
C HIS A 455 24.95 -21.57 2.94
N LEU A 456 24.28 -22.66 3.34
CA LEU A 456 24.40 -23.26 4.67
C LEU A 456 25.39 -24.43 4.75
N TYR A 457 25.94 -24.90 3.62
CA TYR A 457 26.75 -26.13 3.61
C TYR A 457 28.05 -26.04 4.40
N ASN A 458 28.65 -24.85 4.47
CA ASN A 458 29.89 -24.63 5.21
C ASN A 458 29.62 -24.60 6.73
N GLU A 459 28.51 -23.99 7.14
CA GLU A 459 28.12 -23.85 8.55
C GLU A 459 27.55 -25.17 9.10
N TYR A 460 26.72 -25.86 8.30
CA TYR A 460 26.06 -27.10 8.69
C TYR A 460 26.30 -28.23 7.66
N PRO A 461 27.44 -28.95 7.75
CA PRO A 461 27.74 -30.06 6.84
C PRO A 461 26.68 -31.18 6.81
N ALA A 462 25.89 -31.32 7.88
CA ALA A 462 24.75 -32.22 7.95
C ALA A 462 23.68 -31.89 6.90
N ILE A 463 23.40 -30.61 6.64
CA ILE A 463 22.46 -30.18 5.59
C ILE A 463 22.95 -30.65 4.23
N ARG A 464 24.25 -30.47 3.93
CA ARG A 464 24.85 -30.96 2.68
C ARG A 464 24.68 -32.46 2.50
N LYS A 465 24.85 -33.24 3.58
CA LYS A 465 24.64 -34.70 3.57
C LYS A 465 23.18 -35.06 3.31
N ILE A 466 22.25 -34.40 3.99
CA ILE A 466 20.79 -34.60 3.81
C ILE A 466 20.38 -34.30 2.36
N VAL A 467 20.83 -33.17 1.79
CA VAL A 467 20.51 -32.81 0.40
C VAL A 467 21.10 -33.82 -0.57
N LYS A 468 22.39 -34.17 -0.44
CA LYS A 468 23.02 -35.19 -1.30
C LYS A 468 22.33 -36.55 -1.20
N SER A 469 21.90 -36.95 -0.01
CA SER A 469 21.15 -38.20 0.17
C SER A 469 19.82 -38.15 -0.55
N ALA A 470 19.06 -37.06 -0.40
CA ALA A 470 17.79 -36.85 -1.08
C ALA A 470 17.91 -36.90 -2.61
N LEU A 471 18.90 -36.20 -3.17
CA LEU A 471 19.14 -36.17 -4.63
C LEU A 471 19.56 -37.54 -5.20
N LYS A 472 20.16 -38.42 -4.38
CA LYS A 472 20.57 -39.77 -4.79
C LYS A 472 19.50 -40.84 -4.56
N SER A 473 18.42 -40.51 -3.86
CA SER A 473 17.37 -41.45 -3.49
C SER A 473 16.01 -40.90 -3.92
N ASP A 474 15.32 -40.20 -3.02
CA ASP A 474 13.96 -39.71 -3.21
C ASP A 474 13.78 -38.85 -4.47
N LEU A 475 14.77 -37.99 -4.77
CA LEU A 475 14.74 -37.03 -5.87
C LEU A 475 15.61 -37.47 -7.07
N LEU A 476 15.96 -38.75 -7.17
CA LEU A 476 16.76 -39.27 -8.29
C LEU A 476 15.96 -39.25 -9.60
N VAL A 477 16.41 -38.48 -10.58
CA VAL A 477 15.75 -38.40 -11.89
C VAL A 477 16.10 -39.63 -12.73
N SER A 478 15.08 -40.32 -13.26
CA SER A 478 15.26 -41.37 -14.26
C SER A 478 15.18 -40.78 -15.67
N ASN A 479 16.11 -41.17 -16.55
CA ASN A 479 16.12 -40.71 -17.94
C ASN A 479 15.23 -41.55 -18.87
N ASP A 480 14.69 -42.67 -18.38
CA ASP A 480 14.06 -43.70 -19.22
C ASP A 480 12.53 -43.56 -19.34
N SER A 481 11.92 -42.55 -18.68
CA SER A 481 10.46 -42.35 -18.65
C SER A 481 10.08 -40.90 -18.96
N LEU A 482 8.90 -40.71 -19.56
CA LEU A 482 8.26 -39.40 -19.71
C LEU A 482 7.52 -38.96 -18.43
N GLU A 483 7.14 -39.92 -17.58
CA GLU A 483 6.41 -39.70 -16.33
C GLU A 483 7.37 -39.43 -15.15
N SER A 484 6.84 -38.83 -14.08
CA SER A 484 7.62 -38.48 -12.89
C SER A 484 8.04 -39.72 -12.08
N SER A 485 9.33 -40.06 -12.17
CA SER A 485 9.97 -41.08 -11.34
C SER A 485 10.07 -40.67 -9.86
N ILE A 486 10.13 -39.36 -9.58
CA ILE A 486 10.10 -38.84 -8.20
C ILE A 486 8.75 -39.16 -7.56
N ARG A 487 7.65 -38.81 -8.21
CA ARG A 487 6.31 -39.03 -7.66
C ARG A 487 6.03 -40.50 -7.42
N ASP A 488 6.40 -41.38 -8.35
CA ASP A 488 6.21 -42.82 -8.21
C ASP A 488 6.81 -43.38 -6.92
N ARG A 489 7.99 -42.89 -6.50
CA ARG A 489 8.61 -43.32 -5.23
C ARG A 489 7.79 -42.89 -4.02
N PHE A 490 7.21 -41.70 -4.04
CA PHE A 490 6.36 -41.22 -2.95
C PHE A 490 5.02 -41.97 -2.90
N ILE A 491 4.45 -42.31 -4.06
CA ILE A 491 3.26 -43.17 -4.16
C ILE A 491 3.55 -44.57 -3.60
N ASN A 492 4.69 -45.17 -3.96
CA ASN A 492 5.10 -46.47 -3.44
C ASN A 492 5.31 -46.47 -1.91
N ASP A 493 5.68 -45.32 -1.34
CA ASP A 493 5.79 -45.10 0.10
C ASP A 493 4.46 -44.66 0.75
N GLY A 494 3.34 -44.78 0.03
CA GLY A 494 1.99 -44.51 0.53
C GLY A 494 1.63 -43.03 0.66
N GLY A 495 2.28 -42.14 -0.09
CA GLY A 495 1.94 -40.72 -0.14
C GLY A 495 1.90 -40.16 -1.56
N ASP A 496 2.27 -38.89 -1.76
CA ASP A 496 2.24 -38.22 -3.07
C ASP A 496 3.21 -37.01 -3.10
N PHE A 497 3.33 -36.32 -4.25
CA PHE A 497 4.25 -35.22 -4.47
C PHE A 497 3.63 -34.08 -5.29
N TRP A 498 3.71 -32.85 -4.78
CA TRP A 498 3.21 -31.64 -5.44
C TRP A 498 4.34 -30.67 -5.78
N VAL A 499 4.11 -29.90 -6.84
CA VAL A 499 4.94 -28.79 -7.26
C VAL A 499 4.12 -27.51 -7.40
N ALA A 500 4.78 -26.39 -7.18
CA ALA A 500 4.28 -25.05 -7.47
C ALA A 500 4.93 -24.58 -8.77
N LEU A 501 4.12 -24.34 -9.79
CA LEU A 501 4.57 -23.88 -11.11
C LEU A 501 4.33 -22.39 -11.27
N ALA A 502 5.37 -21.61 -11.51
CA ALA A 502 5.20 -20.20 -11.83
C ALA A 502 4.50 -20.04 -13.19
N SER A 503 3.40 -19.29 -13.22
CA SER A 503 2.73 -18.94 -14.46
C SER A 503 3.70 -18.23 -15.40
N VAL A 504 3.87 -18.78 -16.61
CA VAL A 504 4.67 -18.15 -17.67
C VAL A 504 4.00 -16.83 -18.03
N ARG A 505 4.59 -15.70 -17.65
CA ARG A 505 4.15 -14.40 -18.19
C ARG A 505 4.42 -14.39 -19.70
N SER A 506 3.52 -13.74 -20.43
CA SER A 506 3.52 -13.53 -21.89
C SER A 506 4.72 -12.75 -22.47
N GLN A 507 5.88 -12.78 -21.81
CA GLN A 507 7.14 -12.19 -22.27
C GLN A 507 8.25 -13.22 -22.51
N MET A 508 7.90 -14.50 -22.65
CA MET A 508 8.87 -15.49 -23.13
C MET A 508 8.93 -15.48 -24.65
N THR A 509 10.12 -15.18 -25.15
CA THR A 509 10.61 -15.58 -26.48
C THR A 509 10.19 -17.03 -26.75
N ALA A 510 9.78 -17.33 -27.99
CA ALA A 510 9.09 -18.56 -28.41
C ALA A 510 9.77 -19.92 -28.12
N GLU A 511 10.88 -19.95 -27.39
CA GLU A 511 11.73 -21.13 -27.17
C GLU A 511 11.60 -21.78 -25.78
N GLN A 512 10.86 -21.21 -24.82
CA GLN A 512 10.71 -21.80 -23.49
C GLN A 512 9.24 -22.12 -23.18
N THR A 513 8.86 -23.38 -23.41
CA THR A 513 7.45 -23.83 -23.39
C THR A 513 6.95 -24.31 -22.02
N ASP A 514 7.85 -24.65 -21.09
CA ASP A 514 7.46 -25.28 -19.83
C ASP A 514 7.51 -24.31 -18.65
N PRO A 515 6.45 -24.27 -17.80
CA PRO A 515 6.43 -23.43 -16.60
C PRO A 515 7.50 -23.88 -15.60
N ALA A 516 8.12 -22.90 -14.93
CA ALA A 516 9.19 -23.16 -13.98
C ALA A 516 8.64 -23.66 -12.63
N VAL A 517 9.20 -24.75 -12.11
CA VAL A 517 8.97 -25.23 -10.74
C VAL A 517 9.65 -24.29 -9.75
N VAL A 518 8.85 -23.61 -8.94
CA VAL A 518 9.32 -22.63 -7.94
C VAL A 518 9.09 -23.09 -6.50
N GLY A 519 8.44 -24.24 -6.31
CA GLY A 519 8.32 -24.90 -5.02
C GLY A 519 7.91 -26.36 -5.16
N SER A 520 8.15 -27.14 -4.12
CA SER A 520 7.79 -28.57 -4.07
C SER A 520 7.51 -29.04 -2.65
N ILE A 521 6.68 -30.07 -2.51
CA ILE A 521 6.42 -30.77 -1.25
C ILE A 521 6.09 -32.24 -1.54
N GLY A 522 6.71 -33.16 -0.82
CA GLY A 522 6.42 -34.59 -0.87
C GLY A 522 5.87 -35.09 0.46
N ILE A 523 5.01 -36.11 0.42
CA ILE A 523 4.43 -36.75 1.60
C ILE A 523 4.67 -38.25 1.52
N LYS A 524 5.09 -38.87 2.63
CA LYS A 524 5.26 -40.33 2.74
C LYS A 524 4.53 -40.87 3.95
N ARG A 525 4.11 -42.14 3.91
CA ARG A 525 3.59 -42.82 5.10
C ARG A 525 4.77 -43.19 6.01
N ARG A 526 4.69 -42.85 7.29
CA ARG A 526 5.76 -43.11 8.26
C ARG A 526 5.82 -44.61 8.56
N SER A 527 6.93 -45.25 8.19
CA SER A 527 7.14 -46.67 8.51
C SER A 527 7.57 -46.83 9.97
N ARG A 528 6.80 -47.54 10.79
CA ARG A 528 7.16 -47.92 12.18
C ARG A 528 8.26 -49.00 12.24
N LYS A 529 9.27 -48.94 11.37
CA LYS A 529 10.43 -49.84 11.39
C LYS A 529 11.33 -49.48 12.58
N GLY A 530 10.94 -49.91 13.78
CA GLY A 530 11.76 -49.71 14.99
C GLY A 530 11.11 -50.12 16.31
N MET A 531 9.77 -50.16 16.42
CA MET A 531 9.08 -50.60 17.64
C MET A 531 8.57 -52.03 17.48
N ALA A 532 9.50 -52.99 17.48
CA ALA A 532 9.19 -54.41 17.63
C ALA A 532 8.97 -54.78 19.11
N THR A 533 8.10 -54.04 19.81
CA THR A 533 7.65 -54.40 21.15
C THR A 533 6.31 -55.12 21.05
N ASN A 534 6.20 -56.27 21.69
CA ASN A 534 5.18 -57.32 21.54
C ASN A 534 3.71 -56.93 21.86
N ASP A 535 3.34 -55.65 21.88
CA ASP A 535 1.98 -55.18 22.20
C ASP A 535 1.06 -55.12 20.96
N ALA A 536 1.12 -56.17 20.12
CA ALA A 536 0.53 -56.23 18.79
C ALA A 536 -0.98 -56.55 18.74
N MET A 537 -1.77 -56.26 19.78
CA MET A 537 -3.19 -56.67 19.80
C MET A 537 -4.26 -55.59 20.00
N ASN A 538 -3.92 -54.30 20.16
CA ASN A 538 -4.94 -53.24 20.14
C ASN A 538 -4.82 -52.38 18.87
N ASN A 539 -5.83 -52.55 18.01
CA ASN A 539 -5.78 -52.39 16.57
C ASN A 539 -6.28 -51.01 16.10
N SER A 540 -5.78 -49.92 16.67
CA SER A 540 -5.96 -48.57 16.11
C SER A 540 -4.69 -48.19 15.34
N GLN A 541 -4.61 -48.62 14.07
CA GLN A 541 -3.56 -48.13 13.16
C GLN A 541 -3.78 -46.64 12.91
N SER A 542 -3.15 -45.79 13.72
CA SER A 542 -3.06 -44.36 13.44
C SER A 542 -2.30 -44.17 12.13
N ASN A 543 -2.92 -43.48 11.17
CA ASN A 543 -2.27 -43.17 9.90
C ASN A 543 -1.31 -42.00 10.12
N GLU A 544 -0.01 -42.30 10.14
CA GLU A 544 1.04 -41.32 10.32
C GLU A 544 1.72 -41.01 8.98
N TYR A 545 1.82 -39.73 8.66
CA TYR A 545 2.46 -39.20 7.46
C TYR A 545 3.59 -38.24 7.81
N GLU A 546 4.59 -38.15 6.93
CA GLU A 546 5.73 -37.23 7.09
C GLU A 546 5.86 -36.31 5.87
N ILE A 547 6.01 -35.02 6.14
CA ILE A 547 6.40 -34.00 5.16
C ILE A 547 7.87 -34.15 4.83
N CYS A 548 8.14 -34.36 3.55
CA CYS A 548 9.46 -34.51 3.00
C CYS A 548 9.68 -33.52 1.86
N ARG A 549 10.95 -33.16 1.64
CA ARG A 549 11.40 -32.39 0.45
C ARG A 549 10.65 -31.06 0.23
N PHE A 550 10.21 -30.42 1.30
CA PHE A 550 9.56 -29.12 1.23
C PHE A 550 10.57 -28.03 0.84
N ALA A 551 10.31 -27.34 -0.26
CA ALA A 551 11.21 -26.34 -0.84
C ALA A 551 10.42 -25.21 -1.50
N VAL A 552 10.92 -23.98 -1.36
CA VAL A 552 10.42 -22.79 -2.06
C VAL A 552 11.62 -21.97 -2.55
N ASN A 553 11.63 -21.65 -3.84
CA ASN A 553 12.63 -20.81 -4.48
C ASN A 553 12.73 -19.45 -3.74
N GLU A 554 13.95 -18.95 -3.56
CA GLU A 554 14.21 -17.74 -2.80
C GLU A 554 13.41 -16.53 -3.30
N SER A 555 13.28 -16.36 -4.62
CA SER A 555 12.54 -15.27 -5.24
C SER A 555 11.03 -15.33 -5.02
N TYR A 556 10.51 -16.46 -4.52
CA TYR A 556 9.09 -16.71 -4.28
C TYR A 556 8.78 -16.87 -2.78
N ARG A 557 9.75 -16.64 -1.89
CA ARG A 557 9.53 -16.64 -0.44
C ARG A 557 8.75 -15.38 -0.04
N GLY A 558 7.79 -15.53 0.86
CA GLY A 558 6.87 -14.45 1.25
C GLY A 558 5.65 -14.30 0.32
N CYS A 559 5.63 -14.99 -0.82
CA CYS A 559 4.51 -14.96 -1.76
C CYS A 559 3.41 -16.00 -1.47
N GLY A 560 3.44 -16.64 -0.29
CA GLY A 560 2.45 -17.64 0.11
C GLY A 560 2.57 -19.01 -0.58
N VAL A 561 3.58 -19.24 -1.43
CA VAL A 561 3.80 -20.53 -2.13
C VAL A 561 3.89 -21.71 -1.15
N GLY A 562 4.69 -21.54 -0.09
CA GLY A 562 4.84 -22.58 0.94
C GLY A 562 3.52 -22.91 1.65
N SER A 563 2.71 -21.89 1.94
CA SER A 563 1.39 -22.06 2.54
C SER A 563 0.42 -22.83 1.63
N GLN A 564 0.48 -22.60 0.31
CA GLN A 564 -0.37 -23.33 -0.65
C GLN A 564 0.06 -24.80 -0.80
N LEU A 565 1.37 -25.07 -0.88
CA LEU A 565 1.94 -26.42 -0.91
C LEU A 565 1.56 -27.20 0.36
N LEU A 566 1.69 -26.58 1.53
CA LEU A 566 1.36 -27.21 2.81
C LEU A 566 -0.14 -27.58 2.89
N ARG A 567 -1.04 -26.72 2.39
CA ARG A 567 -2.48 -27.04 2.30
C ARG A 567 -2.76 -28.22 1.38
N ALA A 568 -2.05 -28.34 0.26
CA ALA A 568 -2.22 -29.48 -0.64
C ALA A 568 -1.84 -30.80 0.06
N ALA A 569 -0.73 -30.79 0.80
CA ALA A 569 -0.31 -31.93 1.62
C ALA A 569 -1.33 -32.27 2.72
N GLU A 570 -1.81 -31.28 3.47
CA GLU A 570 -2.84 -31.49 4.50
C GLU A 570 -4.15 -32.04 3.91
N GLY A 571 -4.58 -31.53 2.75
CA GLY A 571 -5.76 -32.02 2.05
C GLY A 571 -5.63 -33.49 1.63
N PHE A 572 -4.44 -33.92 1.18
CA PHE A 572 -4.17 -35.33 0.89
C PHE A 572 -4.30 -36.20 2.14
N VAL A 573 -3.70 -35.79 3.26
CA VAL A 573 -3.74 -36.55 4.52
C VAL A 573 -5.16 -36.62 5.08
N ALA A 574 -5.92 -35.52 5.01
CA ALA A 574 -7.33 -35.48 5.38
C ALA A 574 -8.15 -36.46 4.53
N SER A 575 -7.97 -36.43 3.20
CA SER A 575 -8.70 -37.34 2.29
C SER A 575 -8.35 -38.82 2.49
N SER A 576 -7.14 -39.11 2.98
CA SER A 576 -6.71 -40.47 3.31
C SER A 576 -7.23 -40.95 4.68
N ALA A 577 -7.78 -40.06 5.50
CA ALA A 577 -8.25 -40.33 6.85
C ALA A 577 -9.70 -40.86 6.88
N PHE A 578 -10.05 -41.80 5.99
CA PHE A 578 -11.42 -42.23 5.66
C PHE A 578 -12.34 -42.64 6.85
N ASN A 579 -11.83 -42.78 8.08
CA ASN A 579 -12.61 -43.07 9.30
C ASN A 579 -11.89 -42.64 10.61
N GLY A 580 -11.06 -41.59 10.61
CA GLY A 580 -10.36 -41.19 11.83
C GLY A 580 -9.48 -39.94 11.70
N SER A 581 -8.68 -39.67 12.74
CA SER A 581 -7.64 -38.66 12.70
C SER A 581 -6.33 -39.25 12.15
N SER A 582 -5.69 -38.53 11.25
CA SER A 582 -4.32 -38.83 10.79
C SER A 582 -3.34 -37.86 11.44
N GLU A 583 -2.12 -38.31 11.69
CA GLU A 583 -1.05 -37.46 12.22
C GLU A 583 -0.08 -37.09 11.10
N LEU A 584 0.21 -35.80 10.97
CA LEU A 584 1.16 -35.27 9.98
C LEU A 584 2.37 -34.67 10.68
N TYR A 585 3.54 -35.21 10.39
CA TYR A 585 4.82 -34.81 10.97
C TYR A 585 5.66 -33.99 9.99
N ALA A 586 6.41 -33.02 10.50
CA ALA A 586 7.41 -32.29 9.73
C ALA A 586 8.74 -32.24 10.50
N VAL A 587 9.82 -32.70 9.87
CA VAL A 587 11.17 -32.64 10.45
C VAL A 587 11.96 -31.56 9.75
N THR A 588 12.37 -30.52 10.49
CA THR A 588 12.99 -29.33 9.91
C THR A 588 14.18 -28.86 10.75
N PRO A 589 15.33 -28.51 10.13
CA PRO A 589 16.45 -27.91 10.83
C PRO A 589 16.05 -26.64 11.61
N SER A 590 16.52 -26.51 12.84
CA SER A 590 16.19 -25.35 13.69
C SER A 590 16.72 -24.02 13.13
N CYS A 591 17.74 -24.06 12.28
CA CYS A 591 18.28 -22.86 11.62
C CYS A 591 17.40 -22.32 10.49
N LEU A 592 16.41 -23.08 9.99
CA LEU A 592 15.49 -22.64 8.95
C LEU A 592 14.29 -21.90 9.55
N LEU A 593 14.53 -20.72 10.12
CA LEU A 593 13.54 -19.97 10.91
C LEU A 593 12.20 -19.78 10.19
N ALA A 594 12.23 -19.39 8.91
CA ALA A 594 11.01 -19.17 8.13
C ALA A 594 10.16 -20.44 7.96
N ALA A 595 10.78 -21.62 7.81
CA ALA A 595 10.06 -22.89 7.73
C ALA A 595 9.46 -23.28 9.08
N ASN A 596 10.21 -23.09 10.17
CA ASN A 596 9.73 -23.33 11.54
C ASN A 596 8.48 -22.46 11.84
N SER A 597 8.56 -21.15 11.62
CA SER A 597 7.42 -20.25 11.83
C SER A 597 6.23 -20.56 10.92
N LEU A 598 6.48 -21.07 9.70
CA LEU A 598 5.39 -21.48 8.81
C LEU A 598 4.60 -22.65 9.40
N TYR A 599 5.25 -23.70 9.93
CA TYR A 599 4.56 -24.81 10.57
C TYR A 599 3.76 -24.36 11.79
N GLU A 600 4.35 -23.55 12.66
CA GLU A 600 3.66 -23.00 13.85
C GLU A 600 2.41 -22.21 13.44
N SER A 601 2.52 -21.37 12.40
CA SER A 601 1.37 -20.60 11.88
C SER A 601 0.24 -21.46 11.28
N PHE A 602 0.55 -22.71 10.93
CA PHE A 602 -0.41 -23.70 10.44
C PHE A 602 -0.94 -24.63 11.54
N GLY A 603 -0.63 -24.33 12.81
CA GLY A 603 -1.13 -25.07 13.97
C GLY A 603 -0.36 -26.36 14.26
N TYR A 604 0.84 -26.51 13.71
CA TYR A 604 1.71 -27.62 14.11
C TYR A 604 2.31 -27.33 15.49
N SER A 605 2.34 -28.35 16.34
CA SER A 605 2.95 -28.29 17.66
C SER A 605 4.35 -28.89 17.63
N LEU A 606 5.32 -28.19 18.23
CA LEU A 606 6.68 -28.69 18.39
C LEU A 606 6.71 -29.85 19.39
N ASP A 607 7.01 -31.06 18.91
CA ASP A 607 7.29 -32.20 19.77
C ASP A 607 8.75 -32.14 20.24
N SER A 608 8.94 -31.49 21.39
CA SER A 608 10.26 -31.34 22.01
C SER A 608 10.90 -32.68 22.36
N SER A 609 10.11 -33.74 22.58
CA SER A 609 10.60 -35.07 22.94
C SER A 609 11.12 -35.85 21.72
N ALA A 610 10.59 -35.56 20.53
CA ALA A 610 11.03 -36.17 19.27
C ALA A 610 12.16 -35.40 18.57
N CYS A 611 12.51 -34.19 19.04
CA CYS A 611 13.63 -33.42 18.51
C CYS A 611 14.97 -34.15 18.70
N PHE A 612 15.87 -34.07 17.73
CA PHE A 612 17.16 -34.77 17.78
C PHE A 612 18.31 -33.96 17.14
N MET A 613 19.55 -34.38 17.38
CA MET A 613 20.75 -33.75 16.82
C MET A 613 21.27 -34.53 15.62
N ALA A 614 21.41 -33.87 14.46
CA ALA A 614 22.10 -34.37 13.28
C ALA A 614 23.50 -33.75 13.21
N GLY A 615 24.44 -34.31 13.98
CA GLY A 615 25.73 -33.67 14.23
C GLY A 615 25.55 -32.43 15.11
N LEU A 616 25.95 -31.26 14.62
CA LEU A 616 25.74 -29.98 15.32
C LEU A 616 24.38 -29.34 15.01
N LEU A 617 23.62 -29.90 14.07
CA LEU A 617 22.36 -29.35 13.62
C LEU A 617 21.21 -29.92 14.45
N ARG A 618 20.49 -29.08 15.19
CA ARG A 618 19.24 -29.49 15.83
C ARG A 618 18.13 -29.64 14.80
N MET A 619 17.45 -30.77 14.83
CA MET A 619 16.29 -31.08 14.02
C MET A 619 15.04 -30.94 14.88
N ASN A 620 14.18 -30.00 14.53
CA ASN A 620 12.88 -29.82 15.15
C ASN A 620 11.88 -30.78 14.53
N VAL A 621 11.04 -31.40 15.36
CA VAL A 621 9.95 -32.27 14.92
C VAL A 621 8.63 -31.61 15.29
N TYR A 622 7.84 -31.30 14.28
CA TYR A 622 6.50 -30.75 14.40
C TYR A 622 5.48 -31.84 14.10
N HIS A 623 4.33 -31.80 14.77
CA HIS A 623 3.21 -32.68 14.48
C HIS A 623 1.89 -31.91 14.48
N LYS A 624 0.93 -32.40 13.70
CA LYS A 624 -0.43 -31.87 13.63
C LYS A 624 -1.39 -33.01 13.37
N THR A 625 -2.44 -33.09 14.19
CA THR A 625 -3.58 -33.96 13.95
C THR A 625 -4.44 -33.35 12.83
N VAL A 626 -4.63 -34.08 11.75
CA VAL A 626 -5.47 -33.71 10.61
C VAL A 626 -6.72 -34.58 10.63
N SER A 627 -7.89 -33.94 10.79
CA SER A 627 -9.20 -34.58 10.70
C SER A 627 -9.75 -34.50 9.28
N ALA A 628 -10.56 -35.50 8.91
CA ALA A 628 -11.29 -35.56 7.64
C ALA A 628 -12.26 -34.38 7.44
#